data_AF-Q13DF5-F1
#
_entry.id   AF-Q13DF5-F1
#
_cell.length_a   1.000
_cell.length_b   1.000
_cell.length_c   1.000
_cell.angle_alpha   90.00
_cell.angle_beta   90.00
_cell.angle_gamma   90.00
#
_symmetry.space_group_name_H-M   'P 1'
#
loop_
_entity.id
_entity.type
_entity.pdbx_description
1 polymer ?
#
loop_
_entity_poly.entity_id
_entity_poly.type
_entity_poly.pdbx_seq_one_letter_code
_entity_poly.pdbx_strand_id
1 'polypeptide(L)'
;MPQPQLAQCPDRKGAYVVALAIAAPIEIRLGKAAPAVLRAGRYLYCGSAYGPGGLRARLGRHFRKTKTLRWHVDRLTTAGEVRGAWAITQGDECELVRRLGFLTAPIDGFGASDCAHCRSHLLRWPQRIPRSAIVAALAADRSAAPVWLRAERE
;
A
#
# COMPACT_ATOMS: atom_id res chain seq x y z
N MET A 1 -18.09 -12.47 6.29
CA MET A 1 -17.16 -12.84 7.38
C MET A 1 -16.05 -11.80 7.46
N PRO A 2 -15.72 -11.23 8.64
CA PRO A 2 -14.51 -10.43 8.77
C PRO A 2 -13.29 -11.32 8.48
N GLN A 3 -12.37 -10.82 7.67
CA GLN A 3 -11.12 -11.51 7.36
C GLN A 3 -10.32 -11.69 8.67
N PRO A 4 -10.01 -12.93 9.11
CA PRO A 4 -9.42 -13.21 10.43
C PRO A 4 -8.09 -12.48 10.67
N GLN A 5 -7.40 -12.10 9.60
CA GLN A 5 -6.12 -11.40 9.61
C GLN A 5 -6.24 -9.93 9.98
N LEU A 6 -7.43 -9.33 9.88
CA LEU A 6 -7.69 -7.95 10.30
C LEU A 6 -8.03 -7.86 11.80
N ALA A 7 -8.18 -8.99 12.50
CA ALA A 7 -8.42 -9.00 13.94
C ALA A 7 -7.24 -8.36 14.71
N GLN A 8 -6.02 -8.50 14.19
CA GLN A 8 -4.80 -7.89 14.72
C GLN A 8 -4.63 -6.43 14.28
N CYS A 9 -5.51 -5.91 13.42
CA CYS A 9 -5.42 -4.53 12.95
C CYS A 9 -5.90 -3.58 14.06
N PRO A 10 -5.10 -2.54 14.40
CA PRO A 10 -5.50 -1.52 15.36
C PRO A 10 -6.81 -0.84 14.95
N ASP A 11 -7.72 -0.64 15.91
CA ASP A 11 -8.96 0.12 15.69
C ASP A 11 -8.73 1.62 15.79
N ARG A 12 -7.83 2.11 14.95
CA ARG A 12 -7.33 3.48 14.98
C ARG A 12 -7.12 4.00 13.57
N LYS A 13 -7.06 5.33 13.48
CA LYS A 13 -6.62 6.04 12.27
C LYS A 13 -5.09 6.03 12.18
N GLY A 14 -4.59 6.13 10.96
CA GLY A 14 -3.15 6.20 10.70
C GLY A 14 -2.83 5.93 9.24
N ALA A 15 -1.64 5.41 8.98
CA ALA A 15 -1.19 5.04 7.64
C ALA A 15 -0.86 3.55 7.56
N TYR A 16 -0.74 3.06 6.33
CA TYR A 16 -0.45 1.68 6.04
C TYR A 16 0.39 1.55 4.78
N VAL A 17 1.08 0.42 4.68
CA VAL A 17 1.78 0.01 3.46
C VAL A 17 1.24 -1.33 3.01
N VAL A 18 0.60 -1.39 1.84
CA VAL A 18 0.15 -2.65 1.24
C VAL A 18 1.29 -3.24 0.42
N ALA A 19 1.66 -4.48 0.70
CA ALA A 19 2.58 -5.25 -0.10
C ALA A 19 1.80 -6.13 -1.08
N LEU A 20 2.03 -5.95 -2.37
CA LEU A 20 1.38 -6.72 -3.42
C LEU A 20 2.37 -7.16 -4.49
N ALA A 21 2.02 -8.22 -5.22
CA ALA A 21 2.77 -8.75 -6.33
C ALA A 21 1.89 -8.77 -7.59
N ILE A 22 2.45 -8.32 -8.70
CA ILE A 22 1.82 -8.30 -10.01
C ILE A 22 2.52 -9.37 -10.86
N ALA A 23 1.76 -10.35 -11.37
CA ALA A 23 2.30 -11.46 -12.16
C ALA A 23 2.48 -11.10 -13.64
N ALA A 24 1.62 -10.23 -14.19
CA ALA A 24 1.65 -9.78 -15.58
C ALA A 24 1.53 -8.25 -15.65
N PRO A 25 2.11 -7.59 -16.66
CA PRO A 25 2.01 -6.13 -16.77
C PRO A 25 0.57 -5.63 -16.76
N ILE A 26 0.31 -4.54 -16.04
CA ILE A 26 -1.01 -3.92 -15.94
C ILE A 26 -0.93 -2.50 -16.48
N GLU A 27 -1.87 -2.14 -17.35
CA GLU A 27 -2.04 -0.76 -17.80
C GLU A 27 -2.81 0.05 -16.75
N ILE A 28 -2.24 1.18 -16.34
CA ILE A 28 -2.81 2.09 -15.37
C ILE A 28 -2.98 3.46 -16.04
N ARG A 29 -4.23 3.92 -16.11
CA ARG A 29 -4.56 5.29 -16.50
C ARG A 29 -4.86 6.15 -15.28
N LEU A 30 -4.08 7.21 -15.12
CA LEU A 30 -4.27 8.24 -14.09
C LEU A 30 -4.96 9.46 -14.74
N GLY A 31 -6.27 9.61 -14.53
CA GLY A 31 -7.04 10.71 -15.10
C GLY A 31 -6.95 10.79 -16.64
N LYS A 32 -6.59 11.97 -17.16
CA LYS A 32 -6.43 12.23 -18.61
C LYS A 32 -5.02 11.96 -19.14
N ALA A 33 -4.08 11.53 -18.30
CA ALA A 33 -2.71 11.25 -18.73
C ALA A 33 -2.62 10.01 -19.63
N ALA A 34 -1.53 9.92 -20.39
CA ALA A 34 -1.21 8.71 -21.15
C ALA A 34 -1.17 7.49 -20.20
N PRO A 35 -1.68 6.33 -20.65
CA PRO A 35 -1.60 5.11 -19.85
C PRO A 35 -0.14 4.74 -19.54
N ALA A 36 0.12 4.41 -18.29
CA ALA A 36 1.41 3.90 -17.83
C ALA A 36 1.34 2.39 -17.63
N VAL A 37 2.39 1.67 -18.04
CA VAL A 37 2.45 0.21 -17.88
C VAL A 37 3.22 -0.13 -16.60
N LEU A 38 2.52 -0.71 -15.63
CA LEU A 38 3.14 -1.30 -14.45
C LEU A 38 3.63 -2.71 -14.80
N ARG A 39 4.94 -2.92 -14.83
CA ARG A 39 5.53 -4.24 -15.14
C ARG A 39 5.23 -5.28 -14.05
N ALA A 40 5.44 -6.56 -14.36
CA ALA A 40 5.39 -7.61 -13.36
C ALA A 40 6.46 -7.40 -12.26
N GLY A 41 6.12 -7.70 -11.01
CA GLY A 41 7.01 -7.51 -9.88
C GLY A 41 6.30 -7.28 -8.55
N ARG A 42 7.05 -6.92 -7.51
CA ARG A 42 6.53 -6.59 -6.18
C ARG A 42 6.46 -5.09 -6.01
N TYR A 43 5.41 -4.65 -5.32
CA TYR A 43 5.12 -3.24 -5.11
C TYR A 43 4.67 -3.00 -3.68
N LEU A 44 4.97 -1.81 -3.19
CA LEU A 44 4.51 -1.26 -1.93
C LEU A 44 3.64 -0.05 -2.24
N TYR A 45 2.42 -0.04 -1.73
CA TYR A 45 1.55 1.12 -1.80
C TYR A 45 1.38 1.72 -0.42
N CYS A 46 1.77 2.99 -0.26
CA CYS A 46 1.56 3.75 0.95
C CYS A 46 0.20 4.44 0.90
N GLY A 47 -0.56 4.38 1.98
CA GLY A 47 -1.85 5.04 2.05
C GLY A 47 -2.24 5.40 3.46
N SER A 48 -3.16 6.34 3.59
CA SER A 48 -3.70 6.80 4.86
C SER A 48 -5.14 6.33 5.08
N ALA A 49 -5.53 6.18 6.34
CA ALA A 49 -6.80 5.63 6.78
C ALA A 49 -7.44 6.52 7.87
N TYR A 50 -7.74 7.77 7.51
CA TYR A 50 -8.38 8.74 8.40
C TYR A 50 -9.91 8.81 8.28
N GLY A 51 -10.47 8.09 7.30
CA GLY A 51 -11.92 7.97 7.10
C GLY A 51 -12.62 7.08 8.14
N PRO A 52 -13.95 6.93 8.01
CA PRO A 52 -14.75 6.07 8.88
C PRO A 52 -14.24 4.62 8.89
N GLY A 53 -14.10 4.04 10.08
CA GLY A 53 -13.60 2.66 10.26
C GLY A 53 -12.06 2.49 10.22
N GLY A 54 -11.30 3.58 10.04
CA GLY A 54 -9.86 3.61 10.25
C GLY A 54 -9.05 2.60 9.43
N LEU A 55 -7.92 2.16 9.99
CA LEU A 55 -6.99 1.21 9.36
C LEU A 55 -7.68 -0.10 8.99
N ARG A 56 -8.51 -0.65 9.88
CA ARG A 56 -9.18 -1.94 9.68
C ARG A 56 -10.09 -1.92 8.45
N ALA A 57 -10.94 -0.90 8.32
CA ALA A 57 -11.84 -0.80 7.17
C ALA A 57 -11.08 -0.62 5.85
N ARG A 58 -10.03 0.21 5.86
CA ARG A 58 -9.25 0.51 4.66
C ARG A 58 -8.43 -0.70 4.20
N LEU A 59 -7.74 -1.37 5.12
CA LEU A 59 -6.97 -2.58 4.82
C LEU A 59 -7.86 -3.74 4.42
N GLY A 60 -9.01 -3.91 5.08
CA GLY A 60 -9.98 -4.93 4.67
C GLY A 60 -10.55 -4.71 3.29
N ARG A 61 -10.70 -3.46 2.85
CA ARG A 61 -11.03 -3.17 1.45
C ARG A 61 -9.91 -3.60 0.52
N HIS A 62 -8.64 -3.34 0.84
CA HIS A 62 -7.50 -3.74 0.00
C HIS A 62 -7.35 -5.26 -0.10
N PHE A 63 -7.63 -5.99 0.97
CA PHE A 63 -7.51 -7.44 1.02
C PHE A 63 -8.65 -8.18 0.31
N ARG A 64 -9.78 -7.52 -0.01
CA ARG A 64 -10.81 -8.12 -0.87
C ARG A 64 -10.32 -8.15 -2.32
N LYS A 65 -10.58 -9.22 -3.07
CA LYS A 65 -10.38 -9.21 -4.53
C LYS A 65 -11.59 -8.64 -5.24
N THR A 66 -12.79 -9.10 -4.89
CA THR A 66 -14.03 -8.62 -5.51
C THR A 66 -14.48 -7.32 -4.83
N LYS A 67 -14.30 -6.19 -5.51
CA LYS A 67 -14.75 -4.88 -5.04
C LYS A 67 -15.03 -3.95 -6.24
N THR A 68 -15.92 -2.98 -6.05
CA THR A 68 -16.07 -1.89 -7.01
C THR A 68 -14.79 -1.06 -7.04
N LEU A 69 -14.17 -0.91 -8.20
CA LEU A 69 -12.96 -0.11 -8.39
C LEU A 69 -13.27 1.37 -8.17
N ARG A 70 -12.85 1.93 -7.05
CA ARG A 70 -13.02 3.36 -6.72
C ARG A 70 -11.70 4.11 -6.66
N TRP A 71 -10.60 3.43 -6.34
CA TRP A 71 -9.26 4.02 -6.26
C TRP A 71 -8.29 3.36 -7.23
N HIS A 72 -7.24 4.08 -7.64
CA HIS A 72 -6.22 3.53 -8.54
C HIS A 72 -5.58 2.25 -7.98
N VAL A 73 -5.34 2.21 -6.66
CA VAL A 73 -4.82 1.00 -5.99
C VAL A 73 -5.79 -0.17 -6.02
N ASP A 74 -7.11 0.06 -6.15
CA ASP A 74 -8.06 -1.04 -6.21
C ASP A 74 -7.73 -1.94 -7.41
N ARG A 75 -7.42 -1.36 -8.58
CA ARG A 75 -7.00 -2.10 -9.79
C ARG A 75 -5.80 -3.00 -9.52
N LEU A 76 -4.83 -2.51 -8.75
CA LEU A 76 -3.64 -3.28 -8.39
C LEU A 76 -3.97 -4.40 -7.41
N THR A 77 -4.83 -4.15 -6.43
CA THR A 77 -5.23 -5.16 -5.44
C THR A 77 -6.21 -6.20 -6.00
N THR A 78 -6.91 -5.90 -7.10
CA THR A 78 -7.80 -6.86 -7.79
C THR A 78 -7.07 -7.68 -8.84
N ALA A 79 -6.16 -7.07 -9.60
CA ALA A 79 -5.38 -7.77 -10.63
C ALA A 79 -4.12 -8.43 -10.07
N GLY A 80 -3.61 -7.94 -8.95
CA GLY A 80 -2.45 -8.46 -8.25
C GLY A 80 -2.78 -9.39 -7.10
N GLU A 81 -1.74 -10.03 -6.58
CA GLU A 81 -1.78 -10.80 -5.34
C GLU A 81 -1.32 -9.90 -4.18
N VAL A 82 -2.26 -9.52 -3.32
CA VAL A 82 -1.92 -8.85 -2.06
C VAL A 82 -1.25 -9.88 -1.14
N ARG A 83 -0.02 -9.60 -0.70
CA ARG A 83 0.74 -10.47 0.22
C ARG A 83 0.45 -10.13 1.69
N GLY A 84 0.10 -8.89 1.95
CA GLY A 84 -0.27 -8.38 3.27
C GLY A 84 -0.08 -6.88 3.35
N ALA A 85 -0.17 -6.32 4.54
CA ALA A 85 0.03 -4.90 4.79
C ALA A 85 0.66 -4.64 6.16
N TRP A 86 1.39 -3.54 6.27
CA TRP A 86 1.81 -3.00 7.55
C TRP A 86 0.83 -1.91 7.97
N ALA A 87 0.29 -2.02 9.18
CA ALA A 87 -0.56 -1.01 9.80
C ALA A 87 0.26 -0.16 10.79
N ILE A 88 0.16 1.16 10.67
CA ILE A 88 0.92 2.13 11.46
C ILE A 88 -0.07 3.15 12.03
N THR A 89 -0.25 3.12 13.35
CA THR A 89 -1.15 4.05 14.05
C THR A 89 -0.59 5.47 14.02
N GLN A 90 -1.47 6.47 13.86
CA GLN A 90 -1.09 7.89 13.78
C GLN A 90 -0.07 8.19 12.66
N GLY A 91 -0.05 7.35 11.63
CA GLY A 91 0.83 7.43 10.46
C GLY A 91 0.38 8.45 9.42
N ASP A 92 1.35 9.12 8.78
CA ASP A 92 1.14 9.89 7.54
C ASP A 92 1.71 9.12 6.34
N GLU A 93 0.94 8.98 5.26
CA GLU A 93 1.39 8.27 4.05
C GLU A 93 2.60 8.93 3.38
N CYS A 94 2.70 10.25 3.39
CA CYS A 94 3.82 11.00 2.82
C CYS A 94 5.11 10.70 3.60
N GLU A 95 5.00 10.57 4.92
CA GLU A 95 6.12 10.19 5.77
C GLU A 95 6.60 8.77 5.46
N LEU A 96 5.67 7.83 5.24
CA LEU A 96 6.01 6.46 4.84
C LEU A 96 6.73 6.43 3.48
N VAL A 97 6.25 7.22 2.52
CA VAL A 97 6.91 7.36 1.20
C VAL A 97 8.30 7.94 1.36
N ARG A 98 8.48 8.97 2.20
CA ARG A 98 9.79 9.57 2.49
C ARG A 98 10.76 8.56 3.10
N ARG A 99 10.31 7.79 4.10
CA ARG A 99 11.11 6.74 4.75
C ARG A 99 11.49 5.62 3.79
N LEU A 100 10.61 5.30 2.84
CA LEU A 100 10.85 4.35 1.76
C LEU A 100 11.49 5.00 0.52
N GLY A 101 12.03 6.21 0.63
CA GLY A 101 12.60 6.97 -0.49
C GLY A 101 13.83 6.34 -1.15
N PHE A 102 14.40 5.30 -0.53
CA PHE A 102 15.41 4.43 -1.17
C PHE A 102 14.83 3.48 -2.24
N LEU A 103 13.50 3.44 -2.39
CA LEU A 103 12.79 2.73 -3.44
C LEU A 103 12.42 3.64 -4.60
N THR A 104 12.20 3.04 -5.77
CA THR A 104 11.84 3.78 -7.00
C THR A 104 10.33 3.82 -7.18
N ALA A 105 9.79 4.98 -7.53
CA ALA A 105 8.41 5.13 -8.00
C ALA A 105 8.29 4.65 -9.46
N PRO A 106 7.44 3.66 -9.79
CA PRO A 106 7.28 3.17 -11.16
C PRO A 106 6.29 4.00 -11.99
N ILE A 107 5.40 4.76 -11.34
CA ILE A 107 4.37 5.58 -11.96
C ILE A 107 4.26 6.88 -11.17
N ASP A 108 4.55 8.00 -11.81
CA ASP A 108 4.40 9.33 -11.20
C ASP A 108 2.91 9.70 -11.03
N GLY A 109 2.60 10.41 -9.95
CA GLY A 109 1.24 10.81 -9.57
C GLY A 109 0.35 9.69 -9.02
N PHE A 110 0.82 8.44 -8.93
CA PHE A 110 -0.01 7.34 -8.45
C PHE A 110 -0.33 7.49 -6.96
N GLY A 111 -1.58 7.81 -6.66
CA GLY A 111 -2.07 7.96 -5.28
C GLY A 111 -1.55 9.19 -4.56
N ALA A 112 -0.83 10.09 -5.24
CA ALA A 112 -0.33 11.36 -4.73
C ALA A 112 -1.11 12.56 -5.34
N SER A 113 -2.34 12.34 -5.80
CA SER A 113 -3.13 13.39 -6.49
C SER A 113 -3.51 14.56 -5.57
N ASP A 114 -3.50 14.33 -4.26
CA ASP A 114 -3.73 15.29 -3.18
C ASP A 114 -2.44 15.72 -2.47
N CYS A 115 -1.27 15.27 -2.95
CA CYS A 115 0.04 15.57 -2.34
C CYS A 115 1.00 16.18 -3.35
N ALA A 116 1.38 17.45 -3.13
CA ALA A 116 2.33 18.14 -4.00
C ALA A 116 3.79 17.67 -3.84
N HIS A 117 4.13 17.00 -2.73
CA HIS A 117 5.51 16.68 -2.36
C HIS A 117 5.92 15.26 -2.75
N CYS A 118 4.95 14.35 -2.93
CA CYS A 118 5.24 12.96 -3.26
C CYS A 118 5.14 12.73 -4.76
N ARG A 119 6.22 12.22 -5.36
CA ARG A 119 6.19 11.79 -6.77
C ARG A 119 5.18 10.67 -7.00
N SER A 120 5.06 9.74 -6.06
CA SER A 120 4.12 8.62 -6.11
C SER A 120 4.01 7.98 -4.74
N HIS A 121 2.82 7.49 -4.40
CA HIS A 121 2.61 6.65 -3.22
C HIS A 121 2.76 5.15 -3.55
N LEU A 122 2.98 4.82 -4.83
CA LEU A 122 3.35 3.48 -5.29
C LEU A 122 4.87 3.39 -5.46
N LEU A 123 5.47 2.42 -4.79
CA LEU A 123 6.91 2.16 -4.83
C LEU A 123 7.15 0.74 -5.32
N ARG A 124 8.16 0.57 -6.18
CA ARG A 124 8.61 -0.75 -6.59
C ARG A 124 9.42 -1.37 -5.46
N TRP A 125 9.17 -2.64 -5.17
CA TRP A 125 9.91 -3.42 -4.18
C TRP A 125 10.81 -4.44 -4.88
N PRO A 126 12.12 -4.14 -5.03
CA PRO A 126 13.04 -5.07 -5.67
C PRO A 126 13.28 -6.30 -4.79
N GLN A 127 13.47 -7.48 -5.41
CA GLN A 127 13.74 -8.73 -4.68
C GLN A 127 14.98 -8.64 -3.77
N ARG A 128 15.97 -7.83 -4.14
CA ARG A 128 17.19 -7.58 -3.33
C ARG A 128 16.92 -6.89 -1.99
N ILE A 129 15.76 -6.23 -1.82
CA ILE A 129 15.44 -5.52 -0.59
C ILE A 129 14.65 -6.47 0.32
N PRO A 130 15.22 -6.93 1.44
CA PRO A 130 14.52 -7.82 2.34
C PRO A 130 13.37 -7.11 3.05
N ARG A 131 12.41 -7.89 3.50
CA ARG A 131 11.28 -7.42 4.31
C ARG A 131 11.75 -6.67 5.58
N SER A 132 12.84 -7.11 6.19
CA SER A 132 13.43 -6.49 7.38
C SER A 132 13.85 -5.04 7.15
N ALA A 133 14.41 -4.72 5.97
CA ALA A 133 14.78 -3.34 5.61
C ALA A 133 13.55 -2.44 5.52
N ILE A 134 12.44 -2.96 4.97
CA ILE A 134 11.17 -2.23 4.93
C ILE A 134 10.66 -1.99 6.36
N VAL A 135 10.65 -3.02 7.20
CA VAL A 135 10.20 -2.89 8.60
C VAL A 135 11.05 -1.89 9.37
N ALA A 136 12.38 -1.92 9.22
CA ALA A 136 13.29 -0.97 9.86
C ALA A 136 13.00 0.47 9.43
N ALA A 137 12.82 0.72 8.13
CA ALA A 137 12.45 2.04 7.62
C ALA A 137 11.10 2.53 8.17
N LEU A 138 10.12 1.63 8.29
CA LEU A 138 8.80 1.97 8.85
C LEU A 138 8.83 2.19 10.37
N ALA A 139 9.76 1.57 11.09
CA ALA A 139 9.89 1.66 12.55
C ALA A 139 10.78 2.81 13.03
N ALA A 140 11.65 3.37 12.17
CA ALA A 140 12.79 4.22 12.53
C ALA A 140 12.52 5.33 13.58
N ASP A 141 11.34 5.97 13.58
CA ASP A 141 11.02 7.06 14.53
C ASP A 141 9.61 6.94 15.13
N ARG A 142 9.13 5.73 15.45
CA ARG A 142 7.78 5.56 16.04
C ARG A 142 7.80 4.75 17.32
N SER A 143 7.09 5.26 18.33
CA SER A 143 6.85 4.57 19.60
C SER A 143 6.06 3.27 19.45
N ALA A 144 5.39 3.08 18.31
CA ALA A 144 4.65 1.87 17.98
C ALA A 144 5.21 1.20 16.73
N ALA A 145 5.59 -0.07 16.86
CA ALA A 145 6.08 -0.88 15.75
C ALA A 145 4.98 -1.12 14.70
N PRO A 146 5.32 -1.20 13.40
CA PRO A 146 4.36 -1.51 12.35
C PRO A 146 3.80 -2.93 12.53
N VAL A 147 2.47 -3.06 12.61
CA VAL A 147 1.79 -4.35 12.73
C VAL A 147 1.67 -5.00 11.36
N TRP A 148 2.21 -6.20 11.20
CA TRP A 148 2.04 -6.95 9.95
C TRP A 148 0.72 -7.73 9.93
N LEU A 149 -0.05 -7.49 8.87
CA LEU A 149 -1.31 -8.15 8.59
C LEU A 149 -1.12 -8.98 7.32
N ARG A 150 -1.19 -10.30 7.45
CA ARG A 150 -1.01 -11.21 6.31
C ARG A 150 -2.30 -11.24 5.48
N ALA A 151 -2.19 -11.28 4.16
CA ALA A 151 -3.33 -11.64 3.32
C ALA A 151 -3.39 -13.18 3.21
N GLU A 152 -4.57 -13.78 3.35
CA GLU A 152 -4.75 -15.21 3.04
C GLU A 152 -4.45 -15.45 1.56
N ARG A 153 -3.77 -16.57 1.31
CA ARG A 153 -3.78 -17.15 -0.03
C ARG A 153 -5.04 -18.00 -0.08
N GLU A 154 -5.98 -17.57 -0.90
CA GLU A 154 -7.06 -18.45 -1.39
C GLU A 154 -6.44 -19.55 -2.25
#